data_AF-S3CYD3-F1
#
_entry.id   AF-S3CYD3-F1
#
_cell.length_a   1.000
_cell.length_b   1.000
_cell.length_c   1.000
_cell.angle_alpha   90.00
_cell.angle_beta   90.00
_cell.angle_gamma   90.00
#
_symmetry.space_group_name_H-M   'P 1'
#
loop_
_entity.id
_entity.type
_entity.pdbx_description
1 polymer ?
#
loop_
_entity_poly.entity_id
_entity_poly.type
_entity_poly.pdbx_seq_one_letter_code
_entity_poly.pdbx_strand_id
1 'polypeptide(L)'
;MRHSAQPISSSRLFKIIIFVLLFIVTPYRIISVLLEWWRGPTLALAYATLLMENSGTTETGDDYFRSIRLLNYQLKHDEKTRTQHSIPLLVLVTPEVHQWKRKQLSDEGATVVAVEKFDSAWIKPGAPRWQDVMTKLRLFEFEEFDRILFLDADTFLLRPLDGVFKERVTAPRRTLHNSRYKADEGPLPNEFVFATLSEVTHVIHDYPPVPMSYFNAGFFLFAPSKALLQYYRSLFHLKDRFDTTYPEQNLLNYAHRLDGNMPWGRLHHSWNIVLPNMDDVKAGVASVHAKLWTEGEALKPVPRGLQEMWRKKNKEMEEFYKRKANQSDKIHRLP
;
A
#
# COMPACT_ATOMS: atom_id res chain seq x y z
N MET A 1 -27.03 -32.09 -32.35
CA MET A 1 -27.20 -33.27 -31.49
C MET A 1 -26.17 -33.21 -30.37
N ARG A 2 -26.68 -33.18 -29.12
CA ARG A 2 -26.04 -33.47 -27.81
C ARG A 2 -24.80 -32.66 -27.38
N HIS A 3 -25.08 -31.56 -26.66
CA HIS A 3 -24.17 -31.04 -25.63
C HIS A 3 -24.00 -32.08 -24.50
N SER A 4 -22.76 -32.52 -24.26
CA SER A 4 -22.41 -33.32 -23.09
C SER A 4 -22.27 -32.41 -21.86
N ALA A 5 -23.29 -32.37 -21.01
CA ALA A 5 -23.17 -31.79 -19.68
C ALA A 5 -22.19 -32.65 -18.85
N GLN A 6 -21.14 -32.03 -18.31
CA GLN A 6 -20.26 -32.72 -17.36
C GLN A 6 -21.03 -33.07 -16.09
N PRO A 7 -20.84 -34.27 -15.51
CA PRO A 7 -21.52 -34.67 -14.29
C PRO A 7 -21.09 -33.75 -13.14
N ILE A 8 -22.08 -33.13 -12.50
CA ILE A 8 -21.86 -32.31 -11.30
C ILE A 8 -21.30 -33.24 -10.22
N SER A 9 -20.09 -32.94 -9.74
CA SER A 9 -19.46 -33.66 -8.62
C SER A 9 -20.43 -33.80 -7.44
N SER A 10 -20.44 -34.96 -6.79
CA SER A 10 -21.31 -35.26 -5.64
C SER A 10 -21.22 -34.21 -4.54
N SER A 11 -20.06 -33.55 -4.37
CA SER A 11 -19.87 -32.45 -3.42
C SER A 11 -20.57 -31.15 -3.84
N ARG A 12 -20.68 -30.86 -5.14
CA ARG A 12 -21.44 -29.72 -5.67
C ARG A 12 -22.94 -29.98 -5.64
N LEU A 13 -23.38 -31.21 -5.93
CA LEU A 13 -24.79 -31.58 -5.86
C LEU A 13 -25.30 -31.52 -4.40
N PHE A 14 -24.50 -32.01 -3.46
CA PHE A 14 -24.80 -31.95 -2.01
C PHE A 14 -24.88 -30.50 -1.50
N LYS A 15 -23.99 -29.61 -1.97
CA LYS A 15 -24.02 -28.17 -1.66
C LYS A 15 -25.25 -27.46 -2.22
N ILE A 16 -25.71 -27.83 -3.41
CA ILE A 16 -26.92 -27.27 -4.05
C ILE A 16 -28.18 -27.72 -3.31
N ILE A 17 -28.26 -29.01 -2.93
CA ILE A 17 -29.42 -29.57 -2.21
C ILE A 17 -29.58 -28.92 -0.83
N ILE A 18 -28.49 -28.73 -0.09
CA ILE A 18 -28.51 -28.01 1.21
C ILE A 18 -28.95 -26.55 1.02
N PHE A 19 -28.46 -25.87 -0.02
CA PHE A 19 -28.80 -24.47 -0.30
C PHE A 19 -30.30 -24.29 -0.62
N VAL A 20 -30.91 -25.20 -1.37
CA VAL A 20 -32.34 -25.15 -1.73
C VAL A 20 -33.25 -25.45 -0.53
N LEU A 21 -32.88 -26.41 0.33
CA LEU A 21 -33.69 -26.78 1.50
C LEU A 21 -33.71 -25.68 2.58
N LEU A 22 -32.65 -24.86 2.68
CA LEU A 22 -32.55 -23.80 3.70
C LEU A 22 -33.24 -22.49 3.30
N PHE A 23 -33.43 -22.23 2.01
CA PHE A 23 -34.19 -21.05 1.56
C PHE A 23 -35.69 -21.12 1.87
N ILE A 24 -36.21 -22.30 2.18
CA ILE A 24 -37.65 -22.53 2.39
C ILE A 24 -38.05 -22.38 3.88
N VAL A 25 -37.11 -22.51 4.84
CA VAL A 25 -37.48 -22.64 6.27
C VAL A 25 -36.62 -21.81 7.26
N THR A 26 -35.52 -21.16 6.86
CA THR A 26 -34.64 -20.49 7.85
C THR A 26 -34.76 -18.96 7.90
N PRO A 27 -34.83 -18.35 9.10
CA PRO A 27 -34.88 -16.90 9.27
C PRO A 27 -33.61 -16.21 8.72
N TYR A 28 -33.76 -14.97 8.25
CA TYR A 28 -32.75 -14.13 7.57
C TYR A 28 -31.35 -14.14 8.22
N ARG A 29 -31.26 -14.27 9.55
CA ARG A 29 -29.99 -14.35 10.30
C ARG A 29 -29.17 -15.62 10.04
N ILE A 30 -29.81 -16.73 9.71
CA ILE A 30 -29.10 -17.99 9.39
C ILE A 30 -28.63 -17.95 7.93
N ILE A 31 -29.39 -17.30 7.05
CA ILE A 31 -29.01 -17.08 5.65
C ILE A 31 -27.75 -16.20 5.56
N SER A 32 -27.60 -15.16 6.39
CA SER A 32 -26.40 -14.31 6.40
C SER A 32 -25.15 -15.06 6.90
N VAL A 33 -25.27 -15.85 7.97
CA VAL A 33 -24.17 -16.67 8.50
C VAL A 33 -23.76 -17.75 7.50
N LEU A 34 -24.72 -18.37 6.82
CA LEU A 34 -24.45 -19.35 5.77
C LEU A 34 -23.86 -18.69 4.52
N LEU A 35 -24.27 -17.48 4.15
CA LEU A 35 -23.67 -16.71 3.06
C LEU A 35 -22.22 -16.34 3.35
N GLU A 36 -21.89 -15.94 4.57
CA GLU A 36 -20.50 -15.71 5.02
C GLU A 36 -19.70 -17.01 5.02
N TRP A 37 -20.26 -18.10 5.55
CA TRP A 37 -19.64 -19.42 5.55
C TRP A 37 -19.44 -19.98 4.12
N TRP A 38 -20.33 -19.64 3.19
CA TRP A 38 -20.25 -20.05 1.77
C TRP A 38 -19.30 -19.16 0.94
N ARG A 39 -19.13 -17.88 1.33
CA ARG A 39 -18.18 -16.94 0.71
C ARG A 39 -16.72 -17.18 1.14
N GLY A 40 -16.51 -17.87 2.27
CA GLY A 40 -15.20 -18.02 2.89
C GLY A 40 -14.74 -16.72 3.56
N PRO A 41 -13.68 -16.75 4.39
CA PRO A 41 -13.17 -15.56 5.03
C PRO A 41 -12.68 -14.57 3.98
N THR A 42 -13.32 -13.40 3.92
CA THR A 42 -12.82 -12.26 3.15
C THR A 42 -11.64 -11.67 3.89
N LEU A 43 -10.50 -11.55 3.22
CA LEU A 43 -9.32 -10.90 3.80
C LEU A 43 -9.67 -9.47 4.24
N ALA A 44 -9.25 -9.08 5.44
CA ALA A 44 -9.22 -7.70 5.88
C ALA A 44 -8.06 -6.98 5.18
N LEU A 45 -8.37 -6.12 4.23
CA LEU A 45 -7.38 -5.42 3.40
C LEU A 45 -7.33 -3.93 3.74
N ALA A 46 -6.17 -3.31 3.58
CA ALA A 46 -6.03 -1.86 3.58
C ALA A 46 -5.01 -1.37 2.55
N TYR A 47 -5.25 -0.16 2.05
CA TYR A 47 -4.19 0.68 1.51
C TYR A 47 -3.64 1.55 2.64
N ALA A 48 -2.36 1.89 2.62
CA ALA A 48 -1.76 2.76 3.63
C ALA A 48 -0.78 3.76 3.03
N THR A 49 -0.70 4.94 3.64
CA THR A 49 0.32 5.97 3.33
C THR A 49 0.68 6.74 4.60
N LEU A 50 1.70 7.60 4.52
CA LEU A 50 2.23 8.37 5.64
C LEU A 50 2.30 9.86 5.29
N LEU A 51 1.70 10.69 6.13
CA LEU A 51 1.80 12.15 6.08
C LEU A 51 2.61 12.65 7.27
N MET A 52 3.59 13.51 7.00
CA MET A 52 4.48 14.11 7.98
C MET A 52 4.60 15.59 7.65
N GLU A 53 4.77 16.44 8.65
CA GLU A 53 5.16 17.83 8.42
C GLU A 53 6.68 17.88 8.23
N ASN A 54 7.14 18.52 7.16
CA ASN A 54 8.57 18.72 6.94
C ASN A 54 9.11 19.74 7.96
N SER A 55 9.69 19.25 9.06
CA SER A 55 10.53 20.09 9.92
C SER A 55 11.86 20.35 9.22
N GLY A 56 11.90 21.29 8.26
CA GLY A 56 13.15 21.93 7.84
C GLY A 56 13.54 21.94 6.36
N THR A 57 12.64 21.65 5.40
CA THR A 57 12.94 21.87 3.97
C THR A 57 12.09 22.99 3.39
N THR A 58 12.74 23.90 2.68
CA THR A 58 12.14 24.95 1.83
C THR A 58 11.45 24.39 0.57
N GLU A 59 11.29 23.07 0.45
CA GLU A 59 10.43 22.46 -0.56
C GLU A 59 8.99 22.94 -0.33
N THR A 60 8.53 23.75 -1.26
CA THR A 60 7.29 24.51 -1.26
C THR A 60 6.06 23.65 -0.98
N GLY A 61 5.27 24.04 0.03
CA GLY A 61 3.83 23.84 0.05
C GLY A 61 3.32 22.45 0.46
N ASP A 62 2.01 22.40 0.67
CA ASP A 62 1.19 21.24 1.02
C ASP A 62 1.13 20.17 -0.11
N ASP A 63 2.21 19.94 -0.85
CA ASP A 63 2.22 19.07 -2.02
C ASP A 63 2.01 17.60 -1.67
N TYR A 64 2.70 17.09 -0.63
CA TYR A 64 2.46 15.73 -0.13
C TYR A 64 1.03 15.58 0.41
N PHE A 65 0.53 16.60 1.13
CA PHE A 65 -0.86 16.61 1.59
C PHE A 65 -1.85 16.56 0.43
N ARG A 66 -1.64 17.39 -0.61
CA ARG A 66 -2.42 17.41 -1.84
C ARG A 66 -2.33 16.08 -2.58
N SER A 67 -1.15 15.47 -2.65
CA SER A 67 -0.94 14.18 -3.29
C SER A 67 -1.62 13.04 -2.54
N ILE A 68 -1.65 13.05 -1.19
CA ILE A 68 -2.42 12.07 -0.41
C ILE A 68 -3.93 12.27 -0.60
N ARG A 69 -4.41 13.52 -0.65
CA ARG A 69 -5.82 13.80 -1.01
C ARG A 69 -6.15 13.24 -2.40
N LEU A 70 -5.24 13.42 -3.36
CA LEU A 70 -5.36 12.87 -4.70
C LEU A 70 -5.40 11.35 -4.68
N LEU A 71 -4.47 10.70 -3.98
CA LEU A 71 -4.44 9.24 -3.83
C LEU A 71 -5.73 8.71 -3.20
N ASN A 72 -6.23 9.38 -2.15
CA ASN A 72 -7.52 9.06 -1.53
C ASN A 72 -8.67 9.18 -2.54
N TYR A 73 -8.72 10.27 -3.30
CA TYR A 73 -9.71 10.45 -4.37
C TYR A 73 -9.61 9.36 -5.44
N GLN A 74 -8.39 9.01 -5.87
CA GLN A 74 -8.16 7.96 -6.86
C GLN A 74 -8.65 6.60 -6.37
N LEU A 75 -8.33 6.24 -5.13
CA LEU A 75 -8.74 4.98 -4.53
C LEU A 75 -10.25 4.90 -4.27
N LYS A 76 -10.92 6.02 -3.95
CA LYS A 76 -12.33 6.00 -3.50
C LYS A 76 -13.35 6.42 -4.54
N HIS A 77 -12.99 7.34 -5.43
CA HIS A 77 -13.97 8.11 -6.19
C HIS A 77 -13.71 8.11 -7.70
N ASP A 78 -12.45 8.13 -8.11
CA ASP A 78 -12.09 8.19 -9.53
C ASP A 78 -12.55 6.92 -10.27
N GLU A 79 -13.35 7.09 -11.33
CA GLU A 79 -13.95 5.97 -12.05
C GLU A 79 -12.91 4.99 -12.62
N LYS A 80 -11.72 5.46 -12.96
CA LYS A 80 -10.66 4.65 -13.58
C LYS A 80 -9.80 3.92 -12.57
N THR A 81 -9.67 4.42 -11.34
CA THR A 81 -8.69 3.92 -10.36
C THR A 81 -9.31 3.43 -9.06
N ARG A 82 -10.59 3.72 -8.81
CA ARG A 82 -11.25 3.35 -7.55
C ARG A 82 -11.25 1.85 -7.29
N THR A 83 -11.10 1.51 -6.02
CA THR A 83 -11.28 0.13 -5.54
C THR A 83 -12.70 -0.36 -5.78
N GLN A 84 -12.83 -1.67 -6.04
CA GLN A 84 -14.10 -2.37 -6.19
C GLN A 84 -14.51 -3.13 -4.91
N HIS A 85 -13.66 -3.09 -3.88
CA HIS A 85 -13.80 -3.89 -2.67
C HIS A 85 -13.92 -3.05 -1.39
N SER A 86 -14.21 -1.75 -1.49
CA SER A 86 -14.34 -0.83 -0.35
C SER A 86 -13.14 -0.85 0.61
N ILE A 87 -11.93 -1.10 0.08
CA ILE A 87 -10.70 -1.15 0.85
C ILE A 87 -10.38 0.26 1.40
N PRO A 88 -10.21 0.43 2.73
CA PRO A 88 -9.89 1.73 3.30
C PRO A 88 -8.48 2.19 2.92
N LEU A 89 -8.28 3.51 2.88
CA LEU A 89 -6.96 4.12 2.90
C LEU A 89 -6.66 4.58 4.33
N LEU A 90 -5.68 3.96 4.95
CA LEU A 90 -5.09 4.40 6.22
C LEU A 90 -4.07 5.51 5.93
N VAL A 91 -4.24 6.67 6.55
CA VAL A 91 -3.26 7.76 6.50
C VAL A 91 -2.64 7.88 7.88
N LEU A 92 -1.42 7.37 8.04
CA LEU A 92 -0.66 7.59 9.25
C LEU A 92 -0.25 9.06 9.29
N VAL A 93 -0.46 9.71 10.44
CA VAL A 93 -0.09 11.10 10.66
C VAL A 93 0.77 11.21 11.91
N THR A 94 1.89 11.92 11.81
CA THR A 94 2.73 12.24 12.98
C THR A 94 2.08 13.34 13.83
N PRO A 95 2.47 13.54 15.10
CA PRO A 95 1.86 14.53 15.99
C PRO A 95 1.85 15.98 15.45
N GLU A 96 2.81 16.33 14.60
CA GLU A 96 2.97 17.69 14.07
C GLU A 96 1.96 18.03 12.97
N VAL A 97 1.37 17.03 12.30
CA VAL A 97 0.40 17.26 11.21
C VAL A 97 -0.78 18.07 11.73
N HIS A 98 -1.04 19.22 11.11
CA HIS A 98 -2.08 20.14 11.55
C HIS A 98 -3.47 19.47 11.60
N GLN A 99 -4.25 19.78 12.64
CA GLN A 99 -5.59 19.20 12.84
C GLN A 99 -6.53 19.44 11.65
N TRP A 100 -6.44 20.59 10.98
CA TRP A 100 -7.27 20.86 9.81
C TRP A 100 -6.97 19.92 8.64
N LYS A 101 -5.70 19.53 8.42
CA LYS A 101 -5.30 18.54 7.40
C LYS A 101 -5.87 17.17 7.72
N ARG A 102 -5.76 16.75 8.99
CA ARG A 102 -6.35 15.50 9.49
C ARG A 102 -7.85 15.49 9.27
N LYS A 103 -8.53 16.56 9.68
CA LYS A 103 -9.99 16.70 9.52
C LYS A 103 -10.38 16.63 8.04
N GLN A 104 -9.68 17.35 7.18
CA GLN A 104 -9.96 17.34 5.74
C GLN A 104 -9.81 15.94 5.14
N LEU A 105 -8.75 15.20 5.47
CA LEU A 105 -8.57 13.82 5.01
C LEU A 105 -9.70 12.90 5.49
N SER A 106 -10.11 13.03 6.76
CA SER A 106 -11.24 12.27 7.32
C SER A 106 -12.58 12.62 6.65
N ASP A 107 -12.86 13.92 6.42
CA ASP A 107 -14.07 14.39 5.73
C ASP A 107 -14.11 13.90 4.26
N GLU A 108 -12.94 13.74 3.65
CA GLU A 108 -12.73 13.16 2.31
C GLU A 108 -12.73 11.62 2.33
N GLY A 109 -12.92 10.99 3.49
CA GLY A 109 -13.17 9.56 3.65
C GLY A 109 -11.93 8.69 3.83
N ALA A 110 -10.76 9.28 4.07
CA ALA A 110 -9.58 8.53 4.53
C ALA A 110 -9.75 8.14 6.00
N THR A 111 -9.11 7.03 6.40
CA THR A 111 -9.00 6.65 7.82
C THR A 111 -7.70 7.25 8.36
N VAL A 112 -7.80 8.38 9.07
CA VAL A 112 -6.62 9.05 9.64
C VAL A 112 -6.24 8.38 10.95
N VAL A 113 -5.00 7.91 11.05
CA VAL A 113 -4.47 7.24 12.23
C VAL A 113 -3.28 8.02 12.78
N ALA A 114 -3.47 8.65 13.94
CA ALA A 114 -2.38 9.31 14.62
C ALA A 114 -1.43 8.27 15.20
N VAL A 115 -0.14 8.40 14.89
CA VAL A 115 0.90 7.52 15.38
C VAL A 115 2.05 8.34 15.95
N GLU A 116 2.65 7.84 17.02
CA GLU A 116 3.90 8.38 17.51
C GLU A 116 5.02 8.08 16.52
N LYS A 117 5.94 9.03 16.38
CA LYS A 117 7.16 8.82 15.59
C LYS A 117 7.84 7.55 16.03
N PHE A 118 8.49 6.88 15.09
CA PHE A 118 9.25 5.68 15.41
C PHE A 118 10.43 6.08 16.31
N ASP A 119 10.49 5.52 17.51
CA ASP A 119 11.57 5.84 18.44
C ASP A 119 12.91 5.40 17.82
N SER A 120 13.74 6.39 17.54
CA SER A 120 15.06 6.23 16.97
C SER A 120 16.14 6.72 17.94
N ALA A 121 15.83 6.94 19.23
CA ALA A 121 16.76 7.50 20.21
C ALA A 121 18.10 6.74 20.34
N TRP A 122 18.14 5.50 19.85
CA TRP A 122 19.30 4.61 19.81
C TRP A 122 20.15 4.78 18.53
N ILE A 123 19.64 5.50 17.52
CA ILE A 123 20.30 5.79 16.25
C ILE A 123 21.14 7.08 16.41
N LYS A 124 22.45 6.94 16.62
CA LYS A 124 23.41 8.07 16.58
C LYS A 124 23.66 8.54 15.13
N PRO A 125 24.04 9.82 14.91
CA PRO A 125 23.25 10.81 14.21
C PRO A 125 23.39 10.73 12.68
N GLY A 126 22.27 10.93 11.97
CA GLY A 126 22.32 11.04 10.51
C GLY A 126 21.07 11.56 9.79
N ALA A 127 20.06 12.06 10.51
CA ALA A 127 19.12 13.12 10.11
C ALA A 127 17.80 12.96 10.91
N PRO A 128 17.19 14.05 11.42
CA PRO A 128 15.81 14.03 11.93
C PRO A 128 14.82 13.33 10.97
N ARG A 129 15.07 13.43 9.66
CA ARG A 129 14.32 12.75 8.57
C ARG A 129 14.24 11.23 8.73
N TRP A 130 15.19 10.58 9.41
CA TRP A 130 15.18 9.13 9.61
C TRP A 130 14.04 8.69 10.53
N GLN A 131 13.74 9.45 11.58
CA GLN A 131 12.62 9.13 12.49
C GLN A 131 11.29 9.18 11.76
N ASP A 132 11.18 10.18 10.89
CA ASP A 132 9.99 10.46 10.10
C ASP A 132 9.71 9.29 9.15
N VAL A 133 10.65 8.93 8.26
CA VAL A 133 10.43 7.83 7.30
C VAL A 133 10.26 6.45 7.96
N MET A 134 10.86 6.23 9.13
CA MET A 134 10.69 4.99 9.89
C MET A 134 9.31 4.81 10.49
N THR A 135 8.54 5.89 10.61
CA THR A 135 7.18 5.84 11.12
C THR A 135 6.28 4.94 10.25
N LYS A 136 6.65 4.69 8.97
CA LYS A 136 6.02 3.67 8.11
C LYS A 136 5.97 2.28 8.79
N LEU A 137 6.99 1.91 9.57
CA LEU A 137 7.07 0.62 10.25
C LEU A 137 5.99 0.41 11.32
N ARG A 138 5.33 1.49 11.79
CA ARG A 138 4.18 1.39 12.71
C ARG A 138 3.03 0.59 12.10
N LEU A 139 2.91 0.53 10.78
CA LEU A 139 1.87 -0.28 10.12
C LEU A 139 1.96 -1.77 10.43
N PHE A 140 3.12 -2.28 10.86
CA PHE A 140 3.24 -3.67 11.31
C PHE A 140 2.53 -3.95 12.65
N GLU A 141 2.07 -2.92 13.36
CA GLU A 141 1.28 -3.05 14.60
C GLU A 141 -0.21 -3.36 14.33
N PHE A 142 -0.68 -3.18 13.08
CA PHE A 142 -2.08 -3.20 12.67
C PHE A 142 -2.55 -4.62 12.30
N GLU A 143 -2.42 -5.55 13.24
CA GLU A 143 -2.72 -6.98 13.06
C GLU A 143 -4.22 -7.28 12.86
N GLU A 144 -5.10 -6.28 12.91
CA GLU A 144 -6.50 -6.38 12.48
C GLU A 144 -6.67 -6.49 10.96
N PHE A 145 -5.63 -6.17 10.17
CA PHE A 145 -5.62 -6.37 8.73
C PHE A 145 -4.82 -7.62 8.36
N ASP A 146 -5.38 -8.45 7.48
CA ASP A 146 -4.66 -9.57 6.90
C ASP A 146 -3.54 -9.06 5.97
N ARG A 147 -3.80 -8.03 5.16
CA ARG A 147 -2.83 -7.45 4.24
C ARG A 147 -2.95 -5.95 4.15
N ILE A 148 -1.81 -5.29 4.11
CA ILE A 148 -1.71 -3.86 3.83
C ILE A 148 -0.84 -3.67 2.59
N LEU A 149 -1.31 -2.86 1.65
CA LEU A 149 -0.49 -2.31 0.57
C LEU A 149 -0.08 -0.88 0.94
N PHE A 150 1.20 -0.70 1.23
CA PHE A 150 1.77 0.62 1.46
C PHE A 150 2.08 1.32 0.13
N LEU A 151 1.74 2.61 0.05
CA LEU A 151 1.96 3.51 -1.07
C LEU A 151 2.57 4.80 -0.53
N ASP A 152 3.75 5.19 -1.02
CA ASP A 152 4.33 6.49 -0.70
C ASP A 152 3.42 7.63 -1.21
N ALA A 153 3.48 8.78 -0.54
CA ALA A 153 2.58 9.91 -0.77
C ALA A 153 2.65 10.48 -2.20
N ASP A 154 3.75 10.26 -2.91
CA ASP A 154 4.01 10.59 -4.31
C ASP A 154 3.75 9.42 -5.27
N THR A 155 2.90 8.47 -4.86
CA THR A 155 2.31 7.47 -5.75
C THR A 155 1.11 8.04 -6.50
N PHE A 156 1.08 7.87 -7.82
CA PHE A 156 -0.03 8.26 -8.70
C PHE A 156 -0.64 7.05 -9.40
N LEU A 157 -1.96 6.89 -9.33
CA LEU A 157 -2.65 5.72 -9.91
C LEU A 157 -3.05 5.94 -11.37
N LEU A 158 -2.98 4.87 -12.16
CA LEU A 158 -3.39 4.81 -13.56
C LEU A 158 -4.52 3.81 -13.79
N ARG A 159 -4.60 2.76 -12.96
CA ARG A 159 -5.72 1.79 -12.92
C ARG A 159 -5.94 1.25 -11.50
N PRO A 160 -6.99 0.45 -11.24
CA PRO A 160 -7.27 -0.08 -9.90
C PRO A 160 -6.18 -1.03 -9.40
N LEU A 161 -5.93 -0.99 -8.09
CA LEU A 161 -4.88 -1.79 -7.42
C LEU A 161 -5.37 -3.10 -6.81
N ASP A 162 -6.68 -3.32 -6.70
CA ASP A 162 -7.31 -4.45 -6.00
C ASP A 162 -6.74 -5.83 -6.36
N GLY A 163 -6.29 -6.01 -7.61
CA GLY A 163 -5.73 -7.27 -8.07
C GLY A 163 -4.37 -7.61 -7.45
N VAL A 164 -3.62 -6.64 -6.91
CA VAL A 164 -2.31 -6.91 -6.29
C VAL A 164 -2.44 -7.84 -5.09
N PHE A 165 -3.53 -7.74 -4.34
CA PHE A 165 -3.81 -8.61 -3.19
C PHE A 165 -4.05 -10.07 -3.57
N LYS A 166 -4.31 -10.36 -4.86
CA LYS A 166 -4.59 -11.71 -5.37
C LYS A 166 -3.35 -12.39 -5.96
N GLU A 167 -2.22 -11.70 -6.01
CA GLU A 167 -0.98 -12.29 -6.51
C GLU A 167 -0.49 -13.44 -5.63
N ARG A 168 0.06 -14.50 -6.24
CA ARG A 168 0.55 -15.67 -5.47
C ARG A 168 1.64 -15.29 -4.47
N VAL A 169 2.46 -14.29 -4.79
CA VAL A 169 3.56 -13.82 -3.92
C VAL A 169 3.09 -13.10 -2.66
N THR A 170 1.78 -12.80 -2.55
CA THR A 170 1.17 -12.14 -1.38
C THR A 170 0.51 -13.13 -0.40
N ALA A 171 0.58 -14.43 -0.69
CA ALA A 171 0.19 -15.49 0.24
C ALA A 171 1.21 -15.64 1.38
N PRO A 172 0.80 -16.11 2.58
CA PRO A 172 1.71 -16.40 3.68
C PRO A 172 2.80 -17.39 3.24
N ARG A 173 4.02 -17.13 3.68
CA ARG A 173 5.18 -17.99 3.43
C ARG A 173 5.83 -18.34 4.75
N ARG A 174 6.27 -19.58 4.87
CA ARG A 174 7.10 -20.01 6.00
C ARG A 174 8.46 -19.33 5.94
N THR A 175 8.89 -18.83 7.08
CA THR A 175 10.27 -18.39 7.29
C THR A 175 11.19 -19.58 7.13
N LEU A 176 12.30 -19.37 6.42
CA LEU A 176 13.32 -20.38 6.21
C LEU A 176 14.27 -20.40 7.41
N HIS A 177 14.94 -21.54 7.60
CA HIS A 177 15.94 -21.72 8.66
C HIS A 177 17.28 -22.16 8.06
N ASN A 178 17.81 -21.32 7.17
CA ASN A 178 19.14 -21.47 6.61
C ASN A 178 20.18 -21.00 7.65
N SER A 179 21.35 -21.64 7.69
CA SER A 179 22.44 -21.42 8.65
C SER A 179 23.12 -20.03 8.57
N ARG A 180 22.57 -19.08 7.81
CA ARG A 180 23.06 -17.69 7.66
C ARG A 180 22.39 -16.69 8.60
N TYR A 181 21.54 -17.15 9.51
CA TYR A 181 21.03 -16.34 10.61
C TYR A 181 22.20 -15.93 11.51
N LYS A 182 22.36 -14.63 11.76
CA LYS A 182 23.38 -14.16 12.69
C LYS A 182 22.81 -14.19 14.10
N ALA A 183 23.56 -14.77 15.04
CA ALA A 183 23.07 -15.02 16.40
C ALA A 183 22.78 -13.73 17.21
N ASP A 184 23.21 -12.57 16.71
CA ASP A 184 22.96 -11.26 17.30
C ASP A 184 21.66 -10.59 16.80
N GLU A 185 20.94 -11.22 15.86
CA GLU A 185 19.63 -10.76 15.39
C GLU A 185 18.50 -11.23 16.32
N GLY A 186 17.37 -10.51 16.32
CA GLY A 186 16.17 -10.92 17.05
C GLY A 186 15.50 -12.16 16.44
N PRO A 187 14.56 -12.80 17.16
CA PRO A 187 13.86 -13.97 16.65
C PRO A 187 13.03 -13.63 15.40
N LEU A 188 13.03 -14.53 14.43
CA LEU A 188 12.20 -14.42 13.23
C LEU A 188 10.79 -14.97 13.50
N PRO A 189 9.74 -14.43 12.86
CA PRO A 189 8.40 -15.04 12.90
C PRO A 189 8.39 -16.39 12.16
N ASN A 190 7.41 -17.24 12.43
CA ASN A 190 7.24 -18.53 11.73
C ASN A 190 6.79 -18.35 10.28
N GLU A 191 5.97 -17.34 10.02
CA GLU A 191 5.44 -17.02 8.69
C GLU A 191 5.47 -15.51 8.47
N PHE A 192 5.55 -15.10 7.21
CA PHE A 192 5.57 -13.71 6.81
C PHE A 192 4.90 -13.52 5.45
N VAL A 193 4.52 -12.28 5.17
CA VAL A 193 4.20 -11.81 3.82
C VAL A 193 4.93 -10.51 3.61
N PHE A 194 5.74 -10.45 2.56
CA PHE A 194 6.39 -9.22 2.12
C PHE A 194 6.64 -9.33 0.61
N ALA A 195 5.96 -8.49 -0.17
CA ALA A 195 6.05 -8.47 -1.62
C ALA A 195 6.17 -7.04 -2.13
N THR A 196 7.05 -6.81 -3.09
CA THR A 196 7.39 -5.47 -3.60
C THR A 196 7.92 -5.59 -5.03
N LEU A 197 8.48 -4.50 -5.57
CA LEU A 197 9.06 -4.37 -6.90
C LEU A 197 10.50 -3.87 -6.80
N SER A 198 11.30 -4.23 -7.80
CA SER A 198 12.67 -3.74 -7.87
C SER A 198 12.74 -2.22 -7.93
N GLU A 199 13.82 -1.70 -7.38
CA GLU A 199 14.24 -0.34 -7.64
C GLU A 199 14.51 -0.15 -9.15
N VAL A 200 14.38 1.08 -9.63
CA VAL A 200 14.77 1.49 -10.98
C VAL A 200 15.70 2.68 -10.82
N THR A 201 16.90 2.62 -11.42
CA THR A 201 17.96 3.59 -11.13
C THR A 201 18.01 4.75 -12.12
N HIS A 202 17.34 4.64 -13.28
CA HIS A 202 17.36 5.63 -14.34
C HIS A 202 15.97 5.83 -14.95
N VAL A 203 15.63 7.07 -15.31
CA VAL A 203 14.37 7.40 -15.99
C VAL A 203 14.31 6.76 -17.39
N ILE A 204 15.45 6.68 -18.07
CA ILE A 204 15.56 6.02 -19.37
C ILE A 204 15.79 4.53 -19.13
N HIS A 205 14.79 3.71 -19.44
CA HIS A 205 14.82 2.25 -19.36
C HIS A 205 13.73 1.65 -20.25
N ASP A 206 13.89 0.38 -20.61
CA ASP A 206 12.87 -0.39 -21.33
C ASP A 206 11.78 -0.90 -20.39
N TYR A 207 10.58 -1.16 -20.92
CA TYR A 207 9.51 -1.83 -20.19
C TYR A 207 9.41 -3.32 -20.56
N PRO A 208 9.39 -4.24 -19.57
CA PRO A 208 9.62 -3.98 -18.15
C PRO A 208 11.11 -3.71 -17.83
N PRO A 209 11.43 -2.93 -16.78
CA PRO A 209 12.79 -2.75 -16.34
C PRO A 209 13.47 -4.07 -15.99
N VAL A 210 14.79 -4.12 -16.16
CA VAL A 210 15.59 -5.29 -15.74
C VAL A 210 15.44 -5.48 -14.22
N PRO A 211 14.94 -6.64 -13.76
CA PRO A 211 14.74 -6.89 -12.34
C PRO A 211 16.05 -6.87 -11.54
N MET A 212 16.10 -6.10 -10.45
CA MET A 212 17.22 -6.06 -9.50
C MET A 212 16.95 -6.91 -8.25
N SER A 213 18.01 -7.28 -7.51
CA SER A 213 17.89 -7.92 -6.20
C SER A 213 17.48 -6.94 -5.08
N TYR A 214 17.67 -5.65 -5.32
CA TYR A 214 17.32 -4.53 -4.45
C TYR A 214 15.97 -3.93 -4.84
N PHE A 215 15.14 -3.61 -3.86
CA PHE A 215 13.79 -3.07 -4.06
C PHE A 215 13.62 -1.65 -3.52
N ASN A 216 12.64 -0.95 -4.09
CA ASN A 216 12.17 0.34 -3.59
C ASN A 216 11.11 0.15 -2.48
N ALA A 217 11.12 0.95 -1.43
CA ALA A 217 10.22 0.85 -0.29
C ALA A 217 9.03 1.84 -0.34
N GLY A 218 8.72 2.39 -1.51
CA GLY A 218 7.53 3.22 -1.72
C GLY A 218 6.28 2.47 -2.18
N PHE A 219 6.41 1.18 -2.52
CA PHE A 219 5.28 0.33 -2.87
C PHE A 219 5.52 -1.10 -2.40
N PHE A 220 4.90 -1.53 -1.31
CA PHE A 220 5.05 -2.90 -0.82
C PHE A 220 3.79 -3.42 -0.14
N LEU A 221 3.51 -4.70 -0.35
CA LEU A 221 2.42 -5.44 0.27
C LEU A 221 2.97 -6.36 1.34
N PHE A 222 2.38 -6.33 2.52
CA PHE A 222 2.81 -7.14 3.64
C PHE A 222 1.62 -7.58 4.51
N ALA A 223 1.87 -8.57 5.36
CA ALA A 223 1.00 -8.90 6.48
C ALA A 223 1.56 -8.21 7.73
N PRO A 224 0.78 -7.34 8.41
CA PRO A 224 1.18 -6.79 9.70
C PRO A 224 1.56 -7.89 10.69
N SER A 225 2.60 -7.65 11.48
CA SER A 225 3.10 -8.60 12.47
C SER A 225 4.00 -7.90 13.47
N LYS A 226 3.62 -7.92 14.75
CA LYS A 226 4.47 -7.38 15.82
C LYS A 226 5.78 -8.15 15.97
N ALA A 227 5.79 -9.44 15.64
CA ALA A 227 7.01 -10.25 15.61
C ALA A 227 7.99 -9.77 14.52
N LEU A 228 7.50 -9.46 13.30
CA LEU A 228 8.33 -8.82 12.28
C LEU A 228 8.83 -7.45 12.74
N LEU A 229 7.97 -6.64 13.35
CA LEU A 229 8.36 -5.33 13.86
C LEU A 229 9.45 -5.44 14.93
N GLN A 230 9.35 -6.41 15.84
CA GLN A 230 10.37 -6.68 16.85
C GLN A 230 11.69 -7.14 16.22
N TYR A 231 11.64 -7.97 15.18
CA TYR A 231 12.82 -8.33 14.42
C TYR A 231 13.46 -7.10 13.76
N TYR A 232 12.69 -6.24 13.09
CA TYR A 232 13.22 -4.99 12.52
C TYR A 232 13.86 -4.10 13.59
N ARG A 233 13.21 -3.96 14.76
CA ARG A 233 13.78 -3.26 15.93
C ARG A 233 15.14 -3.82 16.33
N SER A 234 15.29 -5.15 16.37
CA SER A 234 16.58 -5.77 16.70
C SER A 234 17.70 -5.38 15.73
N LEU A 235 17.40 -5.22 14.43
CA LEU A 235 18.38 -4.88 13.41
C LEU A 235 18.94 -3.46 13.57
N PHE A 236 18.16 -2.53 14.12
CA PHE A 236 18.61 -1.15 14.35
C PHE A 236 19.72 -1.04 15.39
N HIS A 237 19.74 -1.94 16.36
CA HIS A 237 20.75 -1.92 17.41
C HIS A 237 22.10 -2.52 16.94
N LEU A 238 22.12 -3.09 15.74
CA LEU A 238 23.30 -3.72 15.17
C LEU A 238 24.03 -2.74 14.25
N LYS A 239 25.14 -2.19 14.75
CA LYS A 239 26.00 -1.30 13.98
C LYS A 239 26.51 -2.00 12.70
N ASP A 240 26.53 -1.25 11.60
CA ASP A 240 27.06 -1.70 10.29
C ASP A 240 26.34 -2.95 9.73
N ARG A 241 25.12 -3.24 10.19
CA ARG A 241 24.32 -4.38 9.74
C ARG A 241 23.72 -4.16 8.35
N PHE A 242 23.36 -2.91 8.05
CA PHE A 242 22.86 -2.48 6.74
C PHE A 242 23.29 -1.03 6.50
N ASP A 243 23.31 -0.61 5.24
CA ASP A 243 23.57 0.78 4.85
C ASP A 243 22.43 1.70 5.32
N THR A 244 22.74 2.78 6.01
CA THR A 244 21.71 3.70 6.55
C THR A 244 21.34 4.86 5.63
N THR A 245 21.82 4.91 4.38
CA THR A 245 21.54 6.01 3.44
C THR A 245 20.05 6.18 3.14
N TYR A 246 19.33 5.08 2.88
CA TYR A 246 17.86 5.03 2.78
C TYR A 246 17.33 4.12 3.87
N PRO A 247 17.08 4.64 5.07
CA PRO A 247 17.19 3.82 6.26
C PRO A 247 16.06 2.78 6.35
N GLU A 248 14.81 3.11 5.98
CA GLU A 248 13.72 2.13 6.02
C GLU A 248 13.83 1.13 4.88
N GLN A 249 14.18 1.63 3.68
CA GLN A 249 14.33 0.80 2.50
C GLN A 249 15.48 -0.20 2.64
N ASN A 250 16.63 0.25 3.13
CA ASN A 250 17.80 -0.59 3.31
C ASN A 250 17.63 -1.58 4.46
N LEU A 251 16.93 -1.19 5.53
CA LEU A 251 16.54 -2.13 6.58
C LEU A 251 15.66 -3.24 6.01
N LEU A 252 14.61 -2.89 5.25
CA LEU A 252 13.70 -3.87 4.68
C LEU A 252 14.41 -4.73 3.63
N ASN A 253 15.30 -4.14 2.81
CA ASN A 253 16.14 -4.89 1.88
C ASN A 253 17.05 -5.87 2.61
N TYR A 254 17.64 -5.49 3.74
CA TYR A 254 18.41 -6.43 4.57
C TYR A 254 17.50 -7.54 5.11
N ALA A 255 16.41 -7.19 5.79
CA ALA A 255 15.50 -8.14 6.43
C ALA A 255 14.92 -9.17 5.44
N HIS A 256 14.63 -8.71 4.22
CA HIS A 256 13.99 -9.51 3.18
C HIS A 256 14.89 -9.85 1.99
N ARG A 257 16.22 -9.74 2.12
CA ARG A 257 17.18 -10.09 1.07
C ARG A 257 16.94 -11.48 0.49
N LEU A 258 17.19 -11.64 -0.82
CA LEU A 258 16.87 -12.87 -1.57
C LEU A 258 17.59 -14.13 -1.05
N ASP A 259 18.76 -13.97 -0.43
CA ASP A 259 19.54 -15.06 0.16
C ASP A 259 19.32 -15.23 1.68
N GLY A 260 18.36 -14.49 2.25
CA GLY A 260 17.98 -14.52 3.66
C GLY A 260 16.90 -15.55 3.99
N ASN A 261 16.39 -15.47 5.22
CA ASN A 261 15.37 -16.38 5.75
C ASN A 261 13.94 -15.95 5.39
N MET A 262 13.75 -14.67 5.05
CA MET A 262 12.45 -14.11 4.68
C MET A 262 12.49 -13.39 3.33
N PRO A 263 12.93 -14.03 2.23
CA PRO A 263 13.19 -13.33 0.98
C PRO A 263 11.90 -12.72 0.42
N TRP A 264 11.95 -11.46 -0.03
CA TRP A 264 10.77 -10.75 -0.56
C TRP A 264 10.17 -11.46 -1.78
N GLY A 265 8.86 -11.31 -1.97
CA GLY A 265 8.13 -11.76 -3.15
C GLY A 265 8.11 -10.68 -4.24
N ARG A 266 8.50 -11.03 -5.46
CA ARG A 266 8.48 -10.09 -6.58
C ARG A 266 7.08 -9.98 -7.18
N LEU A 267 6.44 -8.82 -6.99
CA LEU A 267 5.16 -8.51 -7.64
C LEU A 267 5.37 -8.36 -9.16
N HIS A 268 4.28 -8.51 -9.91
CA HIS A 268 4.31 -8.28 -11.35
C HIS A 268 4.64 -6.80 -11.66
N HIS A 269 5.57 -6.56 -12.59
CA HIS A 269 6.07 -5.22 -12.93
C HIS A 269 4.97 -4.23 -13.36
N SER A 270 3.81 -4.73 -13.80
CA SER A 270 2.67 -3.90 -14.16
C SER A 270 2.00 -3.19 -12.98
N TRP A 271 2.39 -3.42 -11.71
CA TRP A 271 1.73 -2.78 -10.57
C TRP A 271 2.28 -1.40 -10.27
N ASN A 272 3.59 -1.24 -10.16
CA ASN A 272 4.19 0.04 -9.82
C ASN A 272 5.54 0.19 -10.49
N ILE A 273 5.94 1.44 -10.76
CA ILE A 273 7.30 1.74 -11.19
C ILE A 273 7.78 3.04 -10.55
N VAL A 274 9.02 3.04 -10.07
CA VAL A 274 9.72 4.23 -9.59
C VAL A 274 10.55 4.82 -10.73
N LEU A 275 10.77 6.13 -10.72
CA LEU A 275 11.39 6.87 -11.84
C LEU A 275 10.69 6.59 -13.19
N PRO A 276 9.36 6.74 -13.27
CA PRO A 276 8.57 6.36 -14.44
C PRO A 276 8.93 7.18 -15.69
N ASN A 277 8.73 6.56 -16.86
CA ASN A 277 8.67 7.22 -18.15
C ASN A 277 7.31 6.98 -18.85
N MET A 278 7.13 7.56 -20.04
CA MET A 278 5.85 7.45 -20.76
C MET A 278 5.61 6.08 -21.40
N ASP A 279 6.66 5.27 -21.58
CA ASP A 279 6.51 3.92 -22.16
C ASP A 279 5.93 2.96 -21.12
N ASP A 280 6.23 3.14 -19.84
CA ASP A 280 5.56 2.41 -18.74
C ASP A 280 4.05 2.66 -18.72
N VAL A 281 3.66 3.92 -18.94
CA VAL A 281 2.24 4.34 -19.00
C VAL A 281 1.56 3.69 -20.20
N LYS A 282 2.19 3.71 -21.38
CA LYS A 282 1.68 3.07 -22.60
C LYS A 282 1.54 1.55 -22.42
N ALA A 283 2.44 0.94 -21.66
CA ALA A 283 2.43 -0.49 -21.39
C ALA A 283 1.42 -0.91 -20.29
N GLY A 284 0.79 0.06 -19.62
CA GLY A 284 -0.33 -0.20 -18.70
C GLY A 284 0.06 -0.46 -17.25
N VAL A 285 1.16 0.13 -16.77
CA VAL A 285 1.52 0.11 -15.35
C VAL A 285 0.38 0.67 -14.48
N ALA A 286 0.15 0.11 -13.30
CA ALA A 286 -1.00 0.45 -12.47
C ALA A 286 -0.82 1.75 -11.70
N SER A 287 0.40 2.00 -11.27
CA SER A 287 0.79 3.21 -10.56
C SER A 287 2.23 3.58 -10.91
N VAL A 288 2.56 4.83 -10.65
CA VAL A 288 3.92 5.35 -10.78
C VAL A 288 4.31 6.06 -9.49
N HIS A 289 5.60 6.02 -9.15
CA HIS A 289 6.18 6.61 -7.95
C HIS A 289 7.19 7.69 -8.35
N ALA A 290 6.77 8.95 -8.24
CA ALA A 290 7.59 10.15 -8.43
C ALA A 290 6.84 11.41 -7.99
N LYS A 291 7.56 12.46 -7.61
CA LYS A 291 7.00 13.80 -7.33
C LYS A 291 6.46 14.48 -8.60
N LEU A 292 5.26 14.08 -9.06
CA LEU A 292 4.69 14.54 -10.34
C LEU A 292 4.32 16.05 -10.37
N TRP A 293 4.44 16.75 -9.25
CA TRP A 293 4.22 18.19 -9.13
C TRP A 293 5.47 19.04 -9.40
N THR A 294 6.64 18.42 -9.56
CA THR A 294 7.89 19.13 -9.90
C THR A 294 8.43 18.65 -11.25
N GLU A 295 9.44 19.35 -11.77
CA GLU A 295 10.15 18.93 -12.97
C GLU A 295 11.11 17.75 -12.71
N GLY A 296 11.31 17.37 -11.45
CA GLY A 296 12.34 16.42 -11.03
C GLY A 296 13.74 17.06 -10.94
N GLU A 297 14.73 16.21 -10.72
CA GLU A 297 16.14 16.62 -10.74
C GLU A 297 16.69 16.56 -12.16
N ALA A 298 17.75 17.31 -12.48
CA ALA A 298 18.33 17.33 -13.82
C ALA A 298 18.71 15.92 -14.35
N LEU A 299 19.15 15.03 -13.46
CA LEU A 299 19.52 13.65 -13.79
C LEU A 299 18.33 12.67 -13.72
N LYS A 300 17.21 13.09 -13.12
CA LYS A 300 15.99 12.28 -12.91
C LYS A 300 14.75 13.15 -13.20
N PRO A 301 14.60 13.64 -14.44
CA PRO A 301 13.49 14.51 -14.78
C PRO A 301 12.17 13.74 -14.75
N VAL A 302 11.09 14.40 -14.33
CA VAL A 302 9.75 13.85 -14.41
C VAL A 302 9.17 14.16 -15.79
N PRO A 303 8.72 13.17 -16.59
CA PRO A 303 8.12 13.39 -17.88
C PRO A 303 6.95 14.39 -17.85
N ARG A 304 6.94 15.37 -18.79
CA ARG A 304 5.88 16.39 -18.86
C ARG A 304 4.47 15.80 -18.93
N GLY A 305 4.30 14.70 -19.68
CA GLY A 305 3.01 14.02 -19.77
C GLY A 305 2.48 13.52 -18.42
N LEU A 306 3.35 12.97 -17.56
CA LEU A 306 2.96 12.56 -16.21
C LEU A 306 2.60 13.76 -15.32
N GLN A 307 3.35 14.86 -15.42
CA GLN A 307 3.02 16.09 -14.69
C GLN A 307 1.65 16.65 -15.12
N GLU A 308 1.36 16.64 -16.42
CA GLU A 308 0.06 17.07 -16.97
C GLU A 308 -1.08 16.17 -16.50
N MET A 309 -0.88 14.84 -16.48
CA MET A 309 -1.84 13.88 -15.94
C MET A 309 -2.14 14.16 -14.47
N TRP A 310 -1.12 14.42 -13.67
CA TRP A 310 -1.26 14.75 -12.25
C TRP A 310 -1.99 16.09 -12.05
N ARG A 311 -1.64 17.15 -12.79
CA ARG A 311 -2.32 18.46 -12.72
C ARG A 311 -3.80 18.33 -13.10
N LYS A 312 -4.10 17.60 -14.16
CA LYS A 312 -5.48 17.33 -14.59
C LYS A 312 -6.26 16.59 -13.51
N LYS A 313 -5.72 15.52 -12.96
CA LYS A 313 -6.40 14.71 -11.94
C LYS A 313 -6.62 15.48 -10.64
N ASN A 314 -5.67 16.33 -10.24
CA ASN A 314 -5.87 17.25 -9.11
C ASN A 314 -7.04 18.21 -9.34
N LYS A 315 -7.14 18.81 -10.54
CA LYS A 315 -8.27 19.69 -10.86
C LYS A 315 -9.60 18.95 -10.75
N GLU A 316 -9.67 17.73 -11.27
CA GLU A 316 -10.86 16.87 -11.17
C GLU A 316 -11.22 16.56 -9.71
N MET A 317 -10.24 16.23 -8.87
CA MET A 317 -10.43 16.03 -7.43
C MET A 317 -10.99 17.28 -6.74
N GLU A 318 -10.38 18.46 -6.96
CA GLU A 318 -10.84 19.69 -6.33
C GLU A 318 -12.26 20.07 -6.75
N GLU A 319 -12.60 19.88 -8.02
CA GLU A 319 -13.96 20.07 -8.51
C GLU A 319 -14.95 19.09 -7.87
N PHE A 320 -14.55 17.82 -7.69
CA PHE A 320 -15.37 16.82 -7.01
C PHE A 320 -15.71 17.23 -5.57
N TYR A 321 -14.71 17.58 -4.76
CA TYR A 321 -14.95 17.95 -3.37
C TYR A 321 -15.68 19.29 -3.23
N LYS A 322 -15.43 20.26 -4.12
CA LYS A 322 -16.23 21.50 -4.19
C LYS A 322 -17.71 21.22 -4.46
N ARG A 323 -18.02 20.35 -5.42
CA ARG A 323 -19.41 19.95 -5.71
C ARG A 323 -20.06 19.24 -4.52
N LYS A 324 -19.34 18.34 -3.86
CA LYS A 324 -19.82 17.62 -2.67
C LYS A 324 -20.13 18.58 -1.50
N ALA A 325 -19.25 19.53 -1.22
CA ALA A 325 -19.47 20.55 -0.19
C ALA A 325 -20.72 21.40 -0.48
N ASN A 326 -20.86 21.88 -1.73
CA ASN A 326 -22.03 22.67 -2.14
C ASN A 326 -23.35 21.89 -2.05
N GLN A 327 -23.34 20.57 -2.24
CA GLN A 327 -24.53 19.72 -2.08
C GLN A 327 -24.92 19.56 -0.61
N SER A 328 -23.95 19.33 0.27
CA SER A 328 -24.18 19.26 1.72
C SER A 328 -24.78 20.56 2.27
N ASP A 329 -24.26 21.71 1.83
CA ASP A 329 -24.77 23.03 2.24
C ASP A 329 -26.21 23.27 1.78
N LYS A 330 -26.61 22.77 0.61
CA LYS A 330 -27.99 22.86 0.14
C LYS A 330 -28.94 22.00 0.98
N ILE A 331 -28.51 20.80 1.37
CA ILE A 331 -29.33 19.90 2.20
C ILE A 331 -29.55 20.51 3.59
N HIS A 332 -28.54 21.15 4.19
CA HIS A 332 -28.66 21.79 5.51
C HIS A 332 -29.42 23.12 5.51
N ARG A 333 -29.77 23.67 4.33
CA ARG A 333 -30.55 24.91 4.18
C ARG A 333 -32.01 24.67 3.75
N LEU A 334 -32.44 23.42 3.64
CA LEU A 334 -33.86 23.10 3.46
C LEU A 334 -34.58 23.26 4.82
N PRO A 335 -35.68 24.04 4.87
CA PRO A 335 -36.40 24.37 6.10
C PRO A 335 -37.11 23.18 6.75
#